data_AF-A0AA96IW33-F1
#
_entry.id   AF-A0AA96IW33-F1
#
_cell.length_a   1.000
_cell.length_b   1.000
_cell.length_c   1.000
_cell.angle_alpha   90.00
_cell.angle_beta   90.00
_cell.angle_gamma   90.00
#
_symmetry.space_group_name_H-M   'P 1'
#
loop_
_entity.id
_entity.type
_entity.pdbx_description
1 polymer ?
#
loop_
_entity_poly.entity_id
_entity_poly.type
_entity_poly.pdbx_seq_one_letter_code
_entity_poly.pdbx_strand_id
1 'polypeptide(L)'
;MSEYSLFTSESVSEGHPDKIADQISDAVLDAIIARDKQARVACETLVKTGVAIIAGEITTSAWVDLETLVRDVITDIGYTSSQVGFDGATCGVVNLIGKQSVEIAQGVDRTKPEDQGAGDQGLMFGYATNETDSYMPAPIHYSHRLVERQAELRKNGMLPWLRPDAKSQVTFRYDAQGQPCGVDAVVLSTQHDPEIAQEDLRHMVLREIIEEVLPAEWLDENTQYHINPTGKFVIGGPVGDCGLTGRKIIVDTYGGMARHGGGAFSGKDPSKVDRSAAYAGRYVAKNVVAAGLADKCEIQVSYAIGVAEPTSVSIDTFGTGKIDDARIVELVREHFDLRPYAITTMLDLLHPMYQLTAAYGHFGREPFEHRYEWVDDKGETQVETFTAFPWEKIDKADALKSAAGL
;
A
#
# COMPACT_ATOMS: atom_id res chain seq x y z
N MET A 1 -5.93 -16.56 -23.83
CA MET A 1 -5.86 -17.87 -23.14
C MET A 1 -5.21 -17.61 -21.81
N SER A 2 -5.80 -18.07 -20.70
CA SER A 2 -5.16 -17.92 -19.39
C SER A 2 -3.86 -18.73 -19.33
N GLU A 3 -2.82 -18.14 -18.74
CA GLU A 3 -1.57 -18.85 -18.45
C GLU A 3 -1.71 -19.79 -17.23
N TYR A 4 -2.69 -19.53 -16.36
CA TYR A 4 -2.90 -20.23 -15.09
C TYR A 4 -4.37 -20.59 -14.90
N SER A 5 -4.64 -21.79 -14.38
CA SER A 5 -5.98 -22.20 -13.92
C SER A 5 -6.28 -21.78 -12.48
N LEU A 6 -5.22 -21.52 -11.70
CA LEU A 6 -5.27 -21.08 -10.31
C LEU A 6 -4.25 -19.95 -10.10
N PHE A 7 -4.63 -18.90 -9.39
CA PHE A 7 -3.72 -17.84 -8.96
C PHE A 7 -3.96 -17.46 -7.51
N THR A 8 -2.90 -17.19 -6.76
CA THR A 8 -2.95 -16.93 -5.32
C THR A 8 -2.31 -15.59 -4.99
N SER A 9 -2.98 -14.81 -4.15
CA SER A 9 -2.38 -13.65 -3.46
C SER A 9 -2.61 -13.77 -1.96
N GLU A 10 -1.84 -12.99 -1.20
CA GLU A 10 -1.95 -12.90 0.25
C GLU A 10 -1.96 -11.45 0.73
N SER A 11 -2.43 -11.25 1.96
CA SER A 11 -2.32 -9.99 2.68
C SER A 11 -2.11 -10.20 4.17
N VAL A 12 -1.78 -9.12 4.86
CA VAL A 12 -1.56 -9.11 6.30
C VAL A 12 -2.19 -7.86 6.90
N SER A 13 -2.69 -8.00 8.13
CA SER A 13 -3.31 -6.90 8.90
C SER A 13 -2.30 -5.79 9.25
N GLU A 14 -2.81 -4.65 9.70
CA GLU A 14 -2.02 -3.58 10.34
C GLU A 14 -1.18 -4.06 11.54
N GLY A 15 -1.57 -5.16 12.20
CA GLY A 15 -0.85 -5.69 13.35
C GLY A 15 0.32 -6.62 13.00
N HIS A 16 0.53 -6.94 11.73
CA HIS A 16 1.69 -7.72 11.30
C HIS A 16 2.98 -6.91 11.53
N PRO A 17 4.08 -7.50 12.05
CA PRO A 17 5.27 -6.74 12.44
C PRO A 17 5.88 -5.90 11.30
N ASP A 18 5.98 -6.44 10.08
CA ASP A 18 6.41 -5.62 8.92
C ASP A 18 5.45 -4.45 8.64
N LYS A 19 4.14 -4.62 8.85
CA LYS A 19 3.16 -3.54 8.66
C LYS A 19 3.14 -2.52 9.78
N ILE A 20 3.53 -2.90 10.99
CA ILE A 20 3.81 -1.94 12.06
C ILE A 20 5.00 -1.05 11.64
N ALA A 21 6.06 -1.65 11.09
CA ALA A 21 7.22 -0.89 10.63
C ALA A 21 6.87 0.08 9.48
N ASP A 22 6.10 -0.37 8.49
CA ASP A 22 5.60 0.49 7.40
C ASP A 22 4.76 1.66 7.95
N GLN A 23 3.82 1.39 8.87
CA GLN A 23 2.97 2.42 9.47
C GLN A 23 3.75 3.44 10.29
N ILE A 24 4.75 3.00 11.07
CA ILE A 24 5.62 3.92 11.80
C ILE A 24 6.40 4.81 10.81
N SER A 25 7.03 4.20 9.80
CA SER A 25 7.79 4.93 8.78
C SER A 25 6.95 6.00 8.08
N ASP A 26 5.69 5.69 7.73
CA ASP A 26 4.80 6.67 7.11
C ASP A 26 4.17 7.67 8.08
N ALA A 27 3.96 7.31 9.35
CA ALA A 27 3.55 8.28 10.36
C ALA A 27 4.64 9.35 10.57
N VAL A 28 5.92 8.96 10.56
CA VAL A 28 7.05 9.91 10.57
C VAL A 28 7.00 10.83 9.35
N LEU A 29 6.76 10.26 8.17
CA LEU A 29 6.64 11.03 6.93
C LEU A 29 5.49 12.05 7.01
N ASP A 30 4.30 11.62 7.42
CA ASP A 30 3.11 12.47 7.54
C ASP A 30 3.33 13.61 8.53
N ALA A 31 3.89 13.31 9.71
CA ALA A 31 4.21 14.32 10.70
C ALA A 31 5.20 15.37 10.18
N ILE A 32 6.15 14.98 9.33
CA ILE A 32 7.11 15.89 8.72
C ILE A 32 6.48 16.69 7.58
N ILE A 33 5.82 16.04 6.62
CA ILE A 33 5.23 16.70 5.43
C ILE A 33 4.11 17.66 5.81
N ALA A 34 3.36 17.41 6.89
CA ALA A 34 2.38 18.37 7.40
C ALA A 34 3.02 19.72 7.76
N ARG A 35 4.27 19.72 8.26
CA ARG A 35 5.00 20.89 8.76
C ARG A 35 5.95 21.48 7.73
N ASP A 36 6.55 20.64 6.90
CA ASP A 36 7.56 21.02 5.91
C ASP A 36 7.33 20.27 4.60
N LYS A 37 6.66 20.94 3.66
CA LYS A 37 6.31 20.40 2.33
C LYS A 37 7.53 20.16 1.44
N GLN A 38 8.69 20.69 1.80
CA GLN A 38 9.94 20.52 1.06
C GLN A 38 10.88 19.48 1.71
N ALA A 39 10.44 18.84 2.80
CA ALA A 39 11.23 17.85 3.50
C ALA A 39 11.61 16.68 2.58
N ARG A 40 12.83 16.17 2.80
CA ARG A 40 13.30 14.92 2.22
C ARG A 40 13.31 13.87 3.32
N VAL A 41 12.58 12.78 3.11
CA VAL A 41 12.39 11.72 4.11
C VAL A 41 12.69 10.37 3.47
N ALA A 42 13.57 9.62 4.12
CA ALA A 42 13.80 8.19 3.91
C ALA A 42 13.89 7.56 5.31
N CYS A 43 12.73 7.19 5.88
CA CYS A 43 12.58 6.69 7.23
C CYS A 43 12.40 5.17 7.23
N GLU A 44 13.33 4.45 7.82
CA GLU A 44 13.29 2.99 7.94
C GLU A 44 13.00 2.59 9.38
N THR A 45 12.13 1.59 9.57
CA THR A 45 11.75 1.09 10.89
C THR A 45 12.05 -0.40 11.00
N LEU A 46 12.60 -0.81 12.14
CA LEU A 46 12.69 -2.20 12.57
C LEU A 46 11.93 -2.36 13.89
N VAL A 47 11.04 -3.35 13.96
CA VAL A 47 10.34 -3.70 15.21
C VAL A 47 10.67 -5.12 15.64
N LYS A 48 10.95 -5.31 16.94
CA LYS A 48 11.11 -6.62 17.56
C LYS A 48 10.64 -6.56 19.02
N THR A 49 10.70 -7.69 19.71
CA THR A 49 10.33 -7.83 21.13
C THR A 49 10.88 -6.69 21.98
N GLY A 50 9.97 -5.85 22.48
CA GLY A 50 10.28 -4.74 23.37
C GLY A 50 10.97 -3.52 22.74
N VAL A 51 11.12 -3.44 21.41
CA VAL A 51 11.81 -2.30 20.78
C VAL A 51 11.28 -1.94 19.39
N ALA A 52 11.19 -0.64 19.12
CA ALA A 52 11.10 -0.05 17.79
C ALA A 52 12.37 0.79 17.52
N ILE A 53 13.06 0.51 16.42
CA ILE A 53 14.26 1.20 15.98
C ILE A 53 13.92 1.97 14.71
N ILE A 54 14.14 3.29 14.73
CA ILE A 54 13.88 4.18 13.60
C ILE A 54 15.22 4.72 13.13
N ALA A 55 15.50 4.61 11.83
CA ALA A 55 16.75 5.01 11.22
C ALA A 55 16.50 5.61 9.82
N GLY A 56 17.59 5.97 9.13
CA GLY A 56 17.57 6.51 7.78
C GLY A 56 17.93 8.00 7.74
N GLU A 57 17.55 8.67 6.66
CA GLU A 57 17.98 10.02 6.35
C GLU A 57 16.80 10.98 6.24
N ILE A 58 16.82 12.03 7.06
CA ILE A 58 15.80 13.08 7.04
C ILE A 58 16.47 14.45 6.95
N THR A 59 16.03 15.24 5.98
CA THR A 59 16.34 16.66 5.84
C THR A 59 15.04 17.45 5.94
N THR A 60 14.83 18.14 7.06
CA THR A 60 13.65 18.95 7.29
C THR A 60 13.95 20.08 8.28
N SER A 61 13.13 21.13 8.21
CA SER A 61 13.02 22.17 9.24
C SER A 61 12.05 21.81 10.37
N ALA A 62 11.22 20.79 10.17
CA ALA A 62 10.22 20.35 11.13
C ALA A 62 10.84 19.69 12.37
N TRP A 63 10.25 19.95 13.53
CA TRP A 63 10.50 19.18 14.74
C TRP A 63 9.31 18.24 14.98
N VAL A 64 9.60 16.97 15.25
CA VAL A 64 8.62 15.92 15.53
C VAL A 64 9.11 15.14 16.75
N ASP A 65 8.23 14.94 17.73
CA ASP A 65 8.47 14.01 18.83
C ASP A 65 8.29 12.58 18.33
N LEU A 66 9.38 11.99 17.84
CA LEU A 66 9.38 10.64 17.30
C LEU A 66 9.08 9.58 18.35
N GLU A 67 9.44 9.82 19.62
CA GLU A 67 9.14 8.84 20.67
C GLU A 67 7.63 8.74 20.87
N THR A 68 6.97 9.87 21.13
CA THR A 68 5.52 9.91 21.32
C THR A 68 4.80 9.37 20.08
N LEU A 69 5.17 9.83 18.89
CA LEU A 69 4.56 9.39 17.63
C LEU A 69 4.64 7.87 17.42
N VAL A 70 5.81 7.27 17.63
CA VAL A 70 6.00 5.81 17.45
C VAL A 70 5.12 5.04 18.45
N ARG A 71 5.05 5.49 19.70
CA ARG A 71 4.24 4.85 20.74
C ARG A 71 2.76 4.93 20.43
N ASP A 72 2.29 6.08 19.95
CA ASP A 72 0.89 6.29 19.56
C ASP A 72 0.51 5.36 18.41
N VAL A 73 1.33 5.28 17.35
CA VAL A 73 1.11 4.36 16.23
C VAL A 73 0.99 2.90 16.70
N ILE A 74 1.91 2.45 17.57
CA ILE A 74 1.88 1.08 18.10
C ILE A 74 0.60 0.83 18.93
N THR A 75 0.19 1.81 19.72
CA THR A 75 -0.99 1.74 20.58
C THR A 75 -2.28 1.72 19.76
N ASP A 76 -2.37 2.56 18.72
CA ASP A 76 -3.52 2.68 17.81
C ASP A 76 -3.75 1.41 16.97
N ILE A 77 -2.67 0.70 16.61
CA ILE A 77 -2.75 -0.63 15.98
C ILE A 77 -3.36 -1.66 16.94
N GLY A 78 -3.21 -1.46 18.26
CA GLY A 78 -3.78 -2.31 19.31
C GLY A 78 -2.75 -3.08 20.15
N TYR A 79 -1.47 -2.74 20.08
CA TYR A 79 -0.44 -3.30 20.96
C TYR A 79 -0.31 -2.48 22.24
N THR A 80 -1.21 -2.76 23.19
CA THR A 80 -1.41 -1.96 24.42
C THR A 80 -1.17 -2.74 25.71
N SER A 81 -0.55 -3.92 25.63
CA SER A 81 -0.37 -4.79 26.79
C SER A 81 0.94 -5.56 26.76
N SER A 82 1.78 -5.31 27.76
CA SER A 82 3.01 -6.05 28.00
C SER A 82 2.79 -7.56 28.20
N GLN A 83 1.57 -8.01 28.52
CA GLN A 83 1.25 -9.44 28.66
C GLN A 83 1.41 -10.22 27.36
N VAL A 84 1.25 -9.55 26.20
CA VAL A 84 1.44 -10.16 24.89
C VAL A 84 2.85 -9.90 24.33
N GLY A 85 3.73 -9.26 25.12
CA GLY A 85 5.16 -9.06 24.90
C GLY A 85 5.57 -7.90 23.99
N PHE A 86 4.61 -7.13 23.46
CA PHE A 86 4.84 -5.87 22.75
C PHE A 86 3.73 -4.87 23.10
N ASP A 87 4.14 -3.66 23.49
CA ASP A 87 3.29 -2.66 24.13
C ASP A 87 3.87 -1.27 23.84
N GLY A 88 3.08 -0.41 23.17
CA GLY A 88 3.50 0.95 22.81
C GLY A 88 3.84 1.81 24.01
N ALA A 89 3.20 1.56 25.17
CA ALA A 89 3.45 2.33 26.38
C ALA A 89 4.79 1.99 27.06
N THR A 90 5.37 0.81 26.79
CA THR A 90 6.56 0.32 27.51
C THR A 90 7.73 -0.06 26.62
N CYS A 91 7.54 -0.18 25.29
CA CYS A 91 8.63 -0.55 24.39
C CYS A 91 9.75 0.51 24.39
N GLY A 92 10.98 0.09 24.16
CA GLY A 92 12.07 1.02 23.86
C GLY A 92 11.88 1.63 22.47
N VAL A 93 12.13 2.93 22.34
CA VAL A 93 12.21 3.62 21.04
C VAL A 93 13.64 4.07 20.83
N VAL A 94 14.30 3.56 19.79
CA VAL A 94 15.69 3.89 19.48
C VAL A 94 15.71 4.71 18.19
N ASN A 95 16.08 5.97 18.30
CA ASN A 95 16.23 6.87 17.16
C ASN A 95 17.68 6.93 16.69
N LEU A 96 17.91 6.53 15.43
CA LEU A 96 19.19 6.53 14.72
C LEU A 96 19.12 7.36 13.42
N ILE A 97 18.18 8.29 13.31
CA ILE A 97 18.01 9.14 12.12
C ILE A 97 19.20 10.09 11.94
N GLY A 98 19.76 10.10 10.74
CA GLY A 98 20.82 11.00 10.31
C GLY A 98 20.34 12.06 9.32
N LYS A 99 21.25 12.96 8.93
CA LYS A 99 21.01 13.91 7.84
C LYS A 99 21.29 13.26 6.49
N GLN A 100 20.53 13.64 5.46
CA GLN A 100 20.78 13.18 4.09
C GLN A 100 22.16 13.61 3.58
N SER A 101 22.77 12.79 2.72
CA SER A 101 24.03 13.12 2.05
C SER A 101 23.88 14.38 1.19
N VAL A 102 24.80 15.32 1.36
CA VAL A 102 24.87 16.58 0.58
C VAL A 102 25.06 16.30 -0.91
N GLU A 103 25.75 15.22 -1.28
CA GLU A 103 26.01 14.82 -2.67
C GLU A 103 24.73 14.34 -3.38
N ILE A 104 23.81 13.70 -2.65
CA ILE A 104 22.51 13.27 -3.18
C ILE A 104 21.60 14.49 -3.39
N ALA A 105 21.59 15.44 -2.44
CA ALA A 105 20.78 16.65 -2.54
C ALA A 105 21.09 17.48 -3.80
N GLN A 106 22.37 17.59 -4.17
CA GLN A 106 22.81 18.34 -5.37
C GLN A 106 22.31 17.75 -6.69
N GLY A 107 22.07 16.44 -6.76
CA GLY A 107 21.57 15.77 -7.97
C GLY A 107 20.06 15.92 -8.17
N VAL A 108 19.32 16.15 -7.08
CA VAL A 108 17.86 16.24 -7.06
C VAL A 108 17.40 17.70 -7.14
N ASP A 109 18.07 18.59 -6.42
CA ASP A 109 17.72 20.00 -6.39
C ASP A 109 18.24 20.72 -7.64
N ARG A 110 17.32 21.34 -8.38
CA ARG A 110 17.62 22.12 -9.59
C ARG A 110 17.23 23.58 -9.38
N THR A 111 17.82 24.47 -10.18
CA THR A 111 17.45 25.89 -10.24
C THR A 111 15.98 26.14 -10.60
N LYS A 112 15.36 25.16 -11.26
CA LYS A 112 13.95 25.17 -11.68
C LYS A 112 13.26 23.92 -11.12
N PRO A 113 12.14 24.06 -10.38
CA PRO A 113 11.43 22.91 -9.81
C PRO A 113 11.03 21.86 -10.85
N GLU A 114 10.65 22.30 -12.06
CA GLU A 114 10.24 21.42 -13.16
C GLU A 114 11.34 20.50 -13.69
N ASP A 115 12.60 20.83 -13.43
CA ASP A 115 13.77 20.05 -13.84
C ASP A 115 14.19 19.03 -12.77
N GLN A 116 13.44 18.92 -11.66
CA GLN A 116 13.74 17.99 -10.56
C GLN A 116 13.97 16.58 -11.09
N GLY A 117 15.18 16.08 -10.88
CA GLY A 117 15.56 14.73 -11.27
C GLY A 117 14.98 13.67 -10.35
N ALA A 118 14.99 12.42 -10.81
CA ALA A 118 14.65 11.30 -9.94
C ALA A 118 15.61 11.21 -8.74
N GLY A 119 15.06 10.96 -7.55
CA GLY A 119 15.84 10.83 -6.31
C GLY A 119 16.79 9.64 -6.26
N ASP A 120 16.55 8.64 -7.09
CA ASP A 120 17.40 7.47 -7.32
C ASP A 120 17.15 6.93 -8.74
N GLN A 121 17.99 6.00 -9.20
CA GLN A 121 17.64 5.13 -10.30
C GLN A 121 16.54 4.14 -9.88
N GLY A 122 15.73 3.68 -10.82
CA GLY A 122 14.75 2.65 -10.51
C GLY A 122 13.86 2.30 -11.67
N LEU A 123 13.11 1.22 -11.49
CA LEU A 123 12.02 0.81 -12.37
C LEU A 123 10.76 0.63 -11.52
N MET A 124 9.61 1.01 -12.06
CA MET A 124 8.33 0.97 -11.38
C MET A 124 7.30 0.37 -12.33
N PHE A 125 6.36 -0.37 -11.75
CA PHE A 125 5.24 -0.95 -12.49
C PHE A 125 3.93 -0.40 -11.96
N GLY A 126 3.01 -0.16 -12.87
CA GLY A 126 1.61 0.11 -12.59
C GLY A 126 0.74 -0.95 -13.25
N TYR A 127 -0.37 -1.33 -12.62
CA TYR A 127 -1.28 -2.33 -13.15
C TYR A 127 -2.74 -1.99 -12.86
N ALA A 128 -3.60 -2.36 -13.80
CA ALA A 128 -5.05 -2.36 -13.64
C ALA A 128 -5.70 -3.48 -14.46
N THR A 129 -6.86 -3.94 -13.98
CA THR A 129 -7.72 -4.90 -14.68
C THR A 129 -9.17 -4.70 -14.28
N ASN A 130 -10.12 -5.00 -15.15
CA ASN A 130 -11.56 -4.93 -14.85
C ASN A 130 -12.13 -6.13 -14.07
N GLU A 131 -11.28 -6.96 -13.42
CA GLU A 131 -11.71 -8.08 -12.58
C GLU A 131 -12.49 -7.66 -11.32
N THR A 132 -12.32 -6.41 -10.87
CA THR A 132 -13.05 -5.82 -9.73
C THR A 132 -13.42 -4.37 -10.04
N ASP A 133 -14.42 -3.83 -9.34
CA ASP A 133 -14.85 -2.42 -9.50
C ASP A 133 -13.73 -1.42 -9.17
N SER A 134 -12.81 -1.80 -8.30
CA SER A 134 -11.62 -1.02 -7.95
C SER A 134 -10.50 -1.08 -9.00
N TYR A 135 -10.71 -1.78 -10.11
CA TYR A 135 -9.72 -2.07 -11.15
C TYR A 135 -8.47 -2.83 -10.65
N MET A 136 -8.61 -3.65 -9.61
CA MET A 136 -7.53 -4.48 -9.05
C MET A 136 -7.70 -5.95 -9.43
N PRO A 137 -6.62 -6.74 -9.45
CA PRO A 137 -6.73 -8.20 -9.50
C PRO A 137 -7.57 -8.72 -8.33
N ALA A 138 -8.53 -9.61 -8.61
CA ALA A 138 -9.41 -10.13 -7.58
C ALA A 138 -8.66 -10.78 -6.39
N PRO A 139 -7.63 -11.62 -6.59
CA PRO A 139 -6.97 -12.33 -5.47
C PRO A 139 -6.41 -11.40 -4.39
N ILE A 140 -5.69 -10.34 -4.79
CA ILE A 140 -5.12 -9.37 -3.84
C ILE A 140 -6.18 -8.46 -3.24
N HIS A 141 -7.16 -8.04 -4.05
CA HIS A 141 -8.28 -7.20 -3.59
C HIS A 141 -8.98 -7.87 -2.41
N TYR A 142 -9.42 -9.12 -2.56
CA TYR A 142 -10.12 -9.82 -1.49
C TYR A 142 -9.21 -10.24 -0.34
N SER A 143 -7.94 -10.54 -0.61
CA SER A 143 -6.96 -10.76 0.47
C SER A 143 -6.87 -9.53 1.38
N HIS A 144 -6.82 -8.31 0.83
CA HIS A 144 -6.85 -7.07 1.62
C HIS A 144 -8.14 -6.92 2.41
N ARG A 145 -9.30 -7.05 1.76
CA ARG A 145 -10.61 -6.88 2.39
C ARG A 145 -10.81 -7.83 3.59
N LEU A 146 -10.28 -9.07 3.52
CA LEU A 146 -10.37 -10.03 4.62
C LEU A 146 -9.64 -9.56 5.89
N VAL A 147 -8.41 -9.05 5.77
CA VAL A 147 -7.65 -8.58 6.95
C VAL A 147 -8.10 -7.20 7.41
N GLU A 148 -8.66 -6.37 6.51
CA GLU A 148 -9.29 -5.11 6.87
C GLU A 148 -10.58 -5.35 7.69
N ARG A 149 -11.42 -6.32 7.27
CA ARG A 149 -12.59 -6.75 8.03
C ARG A 149 -12.22 -7.36 9.39
N GLN A 150 -11.15 -8.16 9.46
CA GLN A 150 -10.63 -8.66 10.75
C GLN A 150 -10.28 -7.51 11.70
N ALA A 151 -9.61 -6.47 11.20
CA ALA A 151 -9.22 -5.32 12.00
C ALA A 151 -10.42 -4.48 12.42
N GLU A 152 -11.41 -4.30 11.55
CA GLU A 152 -12.69 -3.63 11.85
C GLU A 152 -13.41 -4.30 13.03
N LEU A 153 -13.63 -5.63 12.94
CA LEU A 153 -14.35 -6.39 13.96
C LEU A 153 -13.63 -6.45 15.31
N ARG A 154 -12.29 -6.38 15.27
CA ARG A 154 -11.45 -6.25 16.46
C ARG A 154 -11.63 -4.85 17.08
N LYS A 155 -11.44 -3.78 16.29
CA LYS A 155 -11.44 -2.40 16.77
C LYS A 155 -12.81 -1.93 17.24
N ASN A 156 -13.90 -2.42 16.64
CA ASN A 156 -15.26 -2.09 17.06
C ASN A 156 -15.77 -2.96 18.24
N GLY A 157 -14.99 -3.98 18.65
CA GLY A 157 -15.31 -4.85 19.78
C GLY A 157 -16.36 -5.93 19.50
N MET A 158 -16.78 -6.13 18.25
CA MET A 158 -17.72 -7.19 17.86
C MET A 158 -17.12 -8.59 18.09
N LEU A 159 -15.84 -8.76 17.78
CA LEU A 159 -15.05 -9.95 18.08
C LEU A 159 -13.89 -9.57 19.03
N PRO A 160 -14.17 -9.37 20.33
CA PRO A 160 -13.23 -8.76 21.27
C PRO A 160 -12.02 -9.64 21.60
N TRP A 161 -12.09 -10.92 21.26
CA TRP A 161 -11.01 -11.91 21.43
C TRP A 161 -9.98 -11.86 20.29
N LEU A 162 -10.23 -11.09 19.22
CA LEU A 162 -9.26 -10.89 18.15
C LEU A 162 -8.10 -10.00 18.65
N ARG A 163 -6.89 -10.37 18.24
CA ARG A 163 -5.68 -9.58 18.47
C ARG A 163 -5.14 -9.00 17.15
N PRO A 164 -4.20 -8.04 17.20
CA PRO A 164 -3.84 -7.26 16.02
C PRO A 164 -3.28 -8.06 14.83
N ASP A 165 -2.50 -9.13 15.04
CA ASP A 165 -1.80 -9.84 13.96
C ASP A 165 -2.72 -10.84 13.24
N ALA A 166 -2.96 -10.64 11.95
CA ALA A 166 -3.68 -11.55 11.08
C ALA A 166 -3.11 -11.60 9.66
N LYS A 167 -3.36 -12.70 8.96
CA LYS A 167 -2.91 -13.00 7.61
C LYS A 167 -4.05 -13.64 6.81
N SER A 168 -4.20 -13.25 5.55
CA SER A 168 -5.15 -13.84 4.61
C SER A 168 -4.41 -14.33 3.36
N GLN A 169 -4.93 -15.37 2.73
CA GLN A 169 -4.51 -15.84 1.42
C GLN A 169 -5.73 -16.33 0.66
N VAL A 170 -5.89 -15.91 -0.59
CA VAL A 170 -7.02 -16.33 -1.43
C VAL A 170 -6.51 -16.88 -2.75
N THR A 171 -6.94 -18.09 -3.07
CA THR A 171 -6.67 -18.77 -4.35
C THR A 171 -7.91 -18.70 -5.22
N PHE A 172 -7.80 -18.03 -6.37
CA PHE A 172 -8.86 -17.93 -7.36
C PHE A 172 -8.65 -18.91 -8.51
N ARG A 173 -9.76 -19.46 -9.01
CA ARG A 173 -9.85 -20.16 -10.29
C ARG A 173 -10.04 -19.16 -11.42
N TYR A 174 -9.37 -19.40 -12.54
CA TYR A 174 -9.49 -18.60 -13.74
C TYR A 174 -9.95 -19.47 -14.92
N ASP A 175 -10.86 -18.93 -15.73
CA ASP A 175 -11.35 -19.60 -16.94
C ASP A 175 -10.34 -19.54 -18.10
N ALA A 176 -10.70 -20.10 -19.26
CA ALA A 176 -9.84 -20.09 -20.45
C ALA A 176 -9.62 -18.68 -21.04
N GLN A 177 -10.50 -17.73 -20.71
CA GLN A 177 -10.45 -16.33 -21.11
C GLN A 177 -9.60 -15.49 -20.14
N GLY A 178 -9.19 -16.06 -19.00
CA GLY A 178 -8.40 -15.37 -17.99
C GLY A 178 -9.23 -14.46 -17.08
N GLN A 179 -10.51 -14.80 -16.90
CA GLN A 179 -11.43 -14.15 -15.97
C GLN A 179 -11.58 -14.99 -14.69
N PRO A 180 -11.67 -14.35 -13.50
CA PRO A 180 -11.92 -15.06 -12.25
C PRO A 180 -13.29 -15.72 -12.29
N CYS A 181 -13.36 -17.01 -11.96
CA CYS A 181 -14.59 -17.81 -12.04
C CYS A 181 -14.93 -18.55 -10.73
N GLY A 182 -14.21 -18.28 -9.65
CA GLY A 182 -14.54 -18.74 -8.30
C GLY A 182 -13.32 -18.86 -7.39
N VAL A 183 -13.55 -19.15 -6.11
CA VAL A 183 -12.50 -19.31 -5.09
C VAL A 183 -12.25 -20.79 -4.81
N ASP A 184 -11.00 -21.20 -4.99
CA ASP A 184 -10.53 -22.55 -4.71
C ASP A 184 -10.23 -22.77 -3.23
N ALA A 185 -9.51 -21.82 -2.62
CA ALA A 185 -9.10 -21.90 -1.23
C ALA A 185 -8.97 -20.52 -0.57
N VAL A 186 -9.36 -20.46 0.70
CA VAL A 186 -9.20 -19.30 1.59
C VAL A 186 -8.41 -19.74 2.81
N VAL A 187 -7.31 -19.06 3.10
CA VAL A 187 -6.58 -19.19 4.36
C VAL A 187 -6.78 -17.91 5.16
N LEU A 188 -7.18 -18.03 6.42
CA LEU A 188 -7.22 -16.91 7.35
C LEU A 188 -6.62 -17.34 8.69
N SER A 189 -5.46 -16.78 9.00
CA SER A 189 -4.80 -16.98 10.29
C SER A 189 -4.91 -15.68 11.10
N THR A 190 -5.55 -15.74 12.27
CA THR A 190 -5.81 -14.56 13.10
C THR A 190 -5.36 -14.80 14.53
N GLN A 191 -4.63 -13.83 15.08
CA GLN A 191 -4.18 -13.86 16.46
C GLN A 191 -5.40 -13.70 17.37
N HIS A 192 -5.40 -14.43 18.48
CA HIS A 192 -6.56 -14.46 19.37
C HIS A 192 -6.18 -14.65 20.84
N ASP A 193 -7.13 -14.31 21.71
CA ASP A 193 -7.07 -14.63 23.14
C ASP A 193 -7.08 -16.15 23.38
N PRO A 194 -6.34 -16.66 24.36
CA PRO A 194 -6.23 -18.10 24.60
C PRO A 194 -7.54 -18.78 25.05
N GLU A 195 -8.53 -18.00 25.49
CA GLU A 195 -9.82 -18.44 26.03
C GLU A 195 -10.82 -18.89 24.96
N ILE A 196 -10.75 -18.38 23.72
CA ILE A 196 -11.70 -18.78 22.67
C ILE A 196 -11.43 -20.22 22.20
N ALA A 197 -12.50 -21.02 22.11
CA ALA A 197 -12.44 -22.36 21.55
C ALA A 197 -12.18 -22.29 20.03
N GLN A 198 -11.36 -23.22 19.52
CA GLN A 198 -11.00 -23.22 18.10
C GLN A 198 -12.21 -23.43 17.18
N GLU A 199 -13.23 -24.16 17.61
CA GLU A 199 -14.45 -24.36 16.82
C GLU A 199 -15.24 -23.06 16.66
N ASP A 200 -15.47 -22.33 17.76
CA ASP A 200 -16.14 -21.02 17.75
C ASP A 200 -15.36 -20.00 16.92
N LEU A 201 -14.03 -19.96 17.07
CA LEU A 201 -13.16 -19.10 16.25
C LEU A 201 -13.36 -19.38 14.77
N ARG A 202 -13.33 -20.66 14.35
CA ARG A 202 -13.51 -21.04 12.95
C ARG A 202 -14.89 -20.63 12.42
N HIS A 203 -15.93 -20.88 13.21
CA HIS A 203 -17.29 -20.51 12.83
C HIS A 203 -17.44 -19.00 12.66
N MET A 204 -16.97 -18.20 13.62
CA MET A 204 -17.09 -16.74 13.58
C MET A 204 -16.22 -16.12 12.48
N VAL A 205 -15.01 -16.61 12.26
CA VAL A 205 -14.16 -16.14 11.14
C VAL A 205 -14.81 -16.45 9.79
N LEU A 206 -15.38 -17.64 9.61
CA LEU A 206 -16.08 -17.99 8.38
C LEU A 206 -17.26 -17.04 8.14
N ARG A 207 -18.16 -16.92 9.12
CA ARG A 207 -19.39 -16.13 9.00
C ARG A 207 -19.15 -14.63 8.91
N GLU A 208 -18.41 -14.07 9.86
CA GLU A 208 -18.34 -12.61 10.04
C GLU A 208 -17.26 -11.93 9.17
N ILE A 209 -16.31 -12.72 8.65
CA ILE A 209 -15.18 -12.21 7.86
C ILE A 209 -15.19 -12.76 6.44
N ILE A 210 -15.16 -14.09 6.27
CA ILE A 210 -14.96 -14.69 4.94
C ILE A 210 -16.21 -14.53 4.07
N GLU A 211 -17.38 -14.93 4.57
CA GLU A 211 -18.65 -14.87 3.83
C GLU A 211 -19.15 -13.43 3.64
N GLU A 212 -18.79 -12.50 4.53
CA GLU A 212 -19.13 -11.07 4.38
C GLU A 212 -18.26 -10.35 3.33
N VAL A 213 -17.05 -10.85 3.08
CA VAL A 213 -16.08 -10.21 2.16
C VAL A 213 -16.11 -10.82 0.78
N LEU A 214 -16.18 -12.15 0.67
CA LEU A 214 -16.13 -12.85 -0.61
C LEU A 214 -17.54 -12.94 -1.22
N PRO A 215 -17.73 -12.55 -2.50
CA PRO A 215 -18.99 -12.70 -3.20
C PRO A 215 -19.49 -14.14 -3.15
N ALA A 216 -20.75 -14.34 -2.78
CA ALA A 216 -21.35 -15.66 -2.59
C ALA A 216 -21.32 -16.50 -3.88
N GLU A 217 -21.40 -15.86 -5.04
CA GLU A 217 -21.31 -16.50 -6.37
C GLU A 217 -19.94 -17.12 -6.67
N TRP A 218 -18.90 -16.75 -5.93
CA TRP A 218 -17.55 -17.32 -6.08
C TRP A 218 -17.25 -18.42 -5.07
N LEU A 219 -18.13 -18.62 -4.08
CA LEU A 219 -18.01 -19.66 -3.07
C LEU A 219 -18.90 -20.85 -3.44
N ASP A 220 -18.34 -22.05 -3.43
CA ASP A 220 -19.09 -23.27 -3.70
C ASP A 220 -18.72 -24.40 -2.73
N GLU A 221 -19.38 -25.55 -2.87
CA GLU A 221 -19.19 -26.72 -2.00
C GLU A 221 -17.77 -27.30 -1.99
N ASN A 222 -16.96 -26.96 -3.00
CA ASN A 222 -15.55 -27.38 -3.11
C ASN A 222 -14.57 -26.31 -2.62
N THR A 223 -15.03 -25.11 -2.24
CA THR A 223 -14.15 -24.08 -1.69
C THR A 223 -13.54 -24.55 -0.37
N GLN A 224 -12.21 -24.54 -0.30
CA GLN A 224 -11.46 -24.97 0.88
C GLN A 224 -11.27 -23.82 1.87
N TYR A 225 -11.60 -24.03 3.14
CA TYR A 225 -11.41 -23.04 4.20
C TYR A 225 -10.37 -23.50 5.22
N HIS A 226 -9.24 -22.78 5.29
CA HIS A 226 -8.14 -23.03 6.22
C HIS A 226 -8.07 -21.92 7.27
N ILE A 227 -8.87 -22.05 8.32
CA ILE A 227 -8.93 -21.07 9.41
C ILE A 227 -8.08 -21.56 10.59
N ASN A 228 -7.04 -20.77 10.93
CA ASN A 228 -6.01 -21.10 11.90
C ASN A 228 -5.52 -22.57 11.75
N PRO A 229 -4.94 -22.94 10.59
CA PRO A 229 -4.65 -24.34 10.24
C PRO A 229 -3.62 -25.00 11.16
N THR A 230 -2.75 -24.22 11.82
CA THR A 230 -1.76 -24.69 12.80
C THR A 230 -2.31 -24.73 14.23
N GLY A 231 -3.58 -24.40 14.44
CA GLY A 231 -4.22 -24.34 15.76
C GLY A 231 -4.08 -22.97 16.41
N LYS A 232 -3.61 -22.92 17.66
CA LYS A 232 -3.59 -21.69 18.45
C LYS A 232 -2.59 -20.66 17.89
N PHE A 233 -3.04 -19.42 17.74
CA PHE A 233 -2.19 -18.28 17.40
C PHE A 233 -2.36 -17.19 18.47
N VAL A 234 -1.75 -17.41 19.64
CA VAL A 234 -1.89 -16.50 20.80
C VAL A 234 -0.78 -15.44 20.84
N ILE A 235 0.44 -15.83 20.48
CA ILE A 235 1.62 -14.96 20.41
C ILE A 235 1.81 -14.56 18.95
N GLY A 236 1.78 -13.26 18.68
CA GLY A 236 1.93 -12.66 17.36
C GLY A 236 2.73 -11.36 17.42
N GLY A 237 2.72 -10.59 16.33
CA GLY A 237 3.38 -9.28 16.28
C GLY A 237 4.90 -9.35 16.42
N PRO A 238 5.54 -8.26 16.90
CA PRO A 238 6.99 -8.19 17.07
C PRO A 238 7.58 -9.20 18.06
N VAL A 239 6.73 -9.83 18.87
CA VAL A 239 7.14 -10.93 19.75
C VAL A 239 7.36 -12.20 18.95
N GLY A 240 6.38 -12.55 18.10
CA GLY A 240 6.44 -13.71 17.23
C GLY A 240 7.51 -13.60 16.14
N ASP A 241 7.66 -12.43 15.52
CA ASP A 241 8.56 -12.23 14.37
C ASP A 241 9.23 -10.84 14.39
N CYS A 242 10.26 -10.63 13.58
CA CYS A 242 10.87 -9.32 13.35
C CYS A 242 10.12 -8.61 12.22
N GLY A 243 9.90 -7.30 12.35
CA GLY A 243 9.28 -6.47 11.32
C GLY A 243 10.25 -5.45 10.77
N LEU A 244 10.26 -5.25 9.45
CA LEU A 244 11.03 -4.18 8.81
C LEU A 244 10.19 -3.49 7.72
N THR A 245 10.40 -2.18 7.59
CA THR A 245 9.82 -1.36 6.51
C THR A 245 10.16 -1.97 5.14
N GLY A 246 9.19 -1.96 4.22
CA GLY A 246 9.40 -2.40 2.85
C GLY A 246 9.56 -3.90 2.66
N ARG A 247 9.13 -4.73 3.62
CA ARG A 247 9.15 -6.21 3.50
C ARG A 247 7.83 -6.82 3.01
N LYS A 248 6.88 -5.97 2.64
CA LYS A 248 5.55 -6.35 2.14
C LYS A 248 5.18 -5.73 0.79
N ILE A 249 6.18 -5.38 -0.04
CA ILE A 249 6.00 -4.69 -1.34
C ILE A 249 5.03 -5.38 -2.31
N ILE A 250 4.92 -6.71 -2.30
CA ILE A 250 3.96 -7.42 -3.15
C ILE A 250 2.53 -7.34 -2.59
N VAL A 251 2.40 -7.37 -1.27
CA VAL A 251 1.14 -7.08 -0.57
C VAL A 251 0.74 -5.63 -0.82
N ASP A 252 1.68 -4.69 -0.86
CA ASP A 252 1.39 -3.27 -1.09
C ASP A 252 0.88 -2.93 -2.48
N THR A 253 1.11 -3.84 -3.44
CA THR A 253 0.90 -3.61 -4.86
C THR A 253 -0.17 -4.54 -5.42
N TYR A 254 0.22 -5.52 -6.22
CA TYR A 254 -0.69 -6.29 -7.06
C TYR A 254 -0.74 -7.78 -6.71
N GLY A 255 -0.23 -8.16 -5.53
CA GLY A 255 -0.29 -9.53 -5.02
C GLY A 255 0.35 -10.57 -5.94
N GLY A 256 1.33 -10.15 -6.73
CA GLY A 256 2.06 -10.98 -7.68
C GLY A 256 1.44 -11.08 -9.07
N MET A 257 0.27 -10.48 -9.32
CA MET A 257 -0.38 -10.52 -10.64
C MET A 257 0.39 -9.69 -11.68
N ALA A 258 1.05 -8.63 -11.21
CA ALA A 258 1.88 -7.75 -12.03
C ALA A 258 3.32 -7.78 -11.54
N ARG A 259 4.23 -7.36 -12.42
CA ARG A 259 5.66 -7.25 -12.11
C ARG A 259 5.89 -6.19 -11.04
N HIS A 260 7.03 -6.29 -10.35
CA HIS A 260 7.41 -5.33 -9.32
C HIS A 260 8.85 -4.85 -9.54
N GLY A 261 9.10 -3.57 -9.31
CA GLY A 261 10.39 -2.93 -9.57
C GLY A 261 11.44 -3.10 -8.47
N GLY A 262 10.99 -3.44 -7.26
CA GLY A 262 11.81 -3.72 -6.08
C GLY A 262 11.81 -2.60 -5.04
N GLY A 263 11.46 -1.38 -5.42
CA GLY A 263 11.37 -0.23 -4.50
C GLY A 263 10.21 -0.35 -3.51
N ALA A 264 10.49 -0.17 -2.21
CA ALA A 264 9.48 -0.02 -1.17
C ALA A 264 8.86 1.39 -1.17
N PHE A 265 7.68 1.54 -0.55
CA PHE A 265 6.95 2.81 -0.50
C PHE A 265 7.10 3.55 0.83
N SER A 266 6.80 2.89 1.95
CA SER A 266 6.70 3.54 3.26
C SER A 266 7.98 4.25 3.71
N GLY A 267 7.81 5.39 4.37
CA GLY A 267 8.91 6.22 4.85
C GLY A 267 9.58 7.10 3.81
N LYS A 268 9.09 7.12 2.57
CA LYS A 268 9.69 7.90 1.47
C LYS A 268 8.82 9.07 1.05
N ASP A 269 9.40 10.27 0.97
CA ASP A 269 8.70 11.44 0.41
C ASP A 269 8.52 11.33 -1.12
N PRO A 270 7.60 12.12 -1.74
CA PRO A 270 7.26 12.01 -3.16
C PRO A 270 8.41 12.21 -4.16
N SER A 271 9.54 12.78 -3.75
CA SER A 271 10.72 12.85 -4.63
C SER A 271 11.37 11.50 -4.92
N LYS A 272 11.09 10.48 -4.11
CA LYS A 272 11.55 9.11 -4.33
C LYS A 272 10.60 8.45 -5.33
N VAL A 273 11.11 8.30 -6.55
CA VAL A 273 10.34 7.75 -7.67
C VAL A 273 9.82 6.33 -7.40
N ASP A 274 10.42 5.57 -6.48
CA ASP A 274 9.90 4.27 -6.06
C ASP A 274 8.43 4.34 -5.66
N ARG A 275 8.04 5.41 -4.94
CA ARG A 275 6.67 5.66 -4.51
C ARG A 275 5.89 6.43 -5.55
N SER A 276 6.36 7.62 -5.92
CA SER A 276 5.57 8.54 -6.76
C SER A 276 5.36 8.00 -8.17
N ALA A 277 6.36 7.38 -8.81
CA ALA A 277 6.21 6.81 -10.14
C ALA A 277 5.43 5.48 -10.14
N ALA A 278 5.48 4.69 -9.05
CA ALA A 278 4.57 3.54 -8.90
C ALA A 278 3.11 4.00 -8.79
N TYR A 279 2.84 5.06 -8.02
CA TYR A 279 1.50 5.66 -7.93
C TYR A 279 1.05 6.24 -9.28
N ALA A 280 1.93 6.94 -10.00
CA ALA A 280 1.63 7.41 -11.35
C ALA A 280 1.38 6.25 -12.32
N GLY A 281 2.16 5.17 -12.23
CA GLY A 281 1.94 3.95 -13.01
C GLY A 281 0.55 3.36 -12.76
N ARG A 282 0.14 3.24 -11.49
CA ARG A 282 -1.22 2.83 -11.13
C ARG A 282 -2.27 3.75 -11.75
N TYR A 283 -2.10 5.06 -11.61
CA TYR A 283 -3.03 6.06 -12.13
C TYR A 283 -3.18 5.94 -13.65
N VAL A 284 -2.08 5.79 -14.38
CA VAL A 284 -2.09 5.57 -15.84
C VAL A 284 -2.82 4.28 -16.20
N ALA A 285 -2.42 3.14 -15.62
CA ALA A 285 -3.01 1.84 -15.94
C ALA A 285 -4.52 1.82 -15.64
N LYS A 286 -4.93 2.38 -14.50
CA LYS A 286 -6.34 2.47 -14.09
C LYS A 286 -7.14 3.30 -15.08
N ASN A 287 -6.62 4.46 -15.52
CA ASN A 287 -7.29 5.30 -16.51
C ASN A 287 -7.37 4.65 -17.89
N VAL A 288 -6.35 3.87 -18.31
CA VAL A 288 -6.39 3.11 -19.57
C VAL A 288 -7.51 2.06 -19.55
N VAL A 289 -7.62 1.28 -18.47
CA VAL A 289 -8.67 0.26 -18.34
C VAL A 289 -10.05 0.90 -18.17
N ALA A 290 -10.18 1.94 -17.34
CA ALA A 290 -11.44 2.66 -17.14
C ALA A 290 -11.95 3.35 -18.44
N ALA A 291 -11.04 3.83 -19.29
CA ALA A 291 -11.38 4.36 -20.60
C ALA A 291 -11.84 3.28 -21.60
N GLY A 292 -11.71 2.01 -21.24
CA GLY A 292 -12.06 0.87 -22.07
C GLY A 292 -11.12 0.65 -23.24
N LEU A 293 -9.86 1.12 -23.14
CA LEU A 293 -8.82 0.88 -24.14
C LEU A 293 -8.28 -0.54 -24.06
N ALA A 294 -8.35 -1.18 -22.89
CA ALA A 294 -7.96 -2.57 -22.63
C ALA A 294 -8.70 -3.12 -21.40
N ASP A 295 -8.79 -4.44 -21.28
CA ASP A 295 -9.33 -5.10 -20.05
C ASP A 295 -8.26 -5.27 -18.97
N LYS A 296 -6.98 -5.36 -19.39
CA LYS A 296 -5.78 -5.42 -18.53
C LYS A 296 -4.72 -4.47 -19.09
N CYS A 297 -4.00 -3.79 -18.22
CA CYS A 297 -2.92 -2.89 -18.61
C CYS A 297 -1.81 -2.92 -17.55
N GLU A 298 -0.60 -3.28 -17.96
CA GLU A 298 0.62 -3.06 -17.19
C GLU A 298 1.44 -1.94 -17.84
N ILE A 299 1.87 -0.97 -17.04
CA ILE A 299 2.85 0.04 -17.44
C ILE A 299 4.16 -0.20 -16.69
N GLN A 300 5.29 -0.08 -17.40
CA GLN A 300 6.60 0.04 -16.78
C GLN A 300 7.19 1.42 -17.08
N VAL A 301 7.72 2.07 -16.05
CA VAL A 301 8.48 3.32 -16.16
C VAL A 301 9.84 3.12 -15.50
N SER A 302 10.90 3.72 -16.04
CA SER A 302 12.24 3.71 -15.41
C SER A 302 12.87 5.10 -15.39
N TYR A 303 13.76 5.33 -14.43
CA TYR A 303 14.48 6.59 -14.26
C TYR A 303 15.97 6.35 -14.03
N ALA A 304 16.78 7.32 -14.45
CA ALA A 304 18.15 7.48 -14.01
C ALA A 304 18.23 8.58 -12.94
N ILE A 305 19.07 8.37 -11.92
CA ILE A 305 19.26 9.34 -10.83
C ILE A 305 19.61 10.74 -11.37
N GLY A 306 18.92 11.77 -10.86
CA GLY A 306 19.13 13.16 -11.26
C GLY A 306 18.59 13.55 -12.66
N VAL A 307 17.95 12.63 -13.39
CA VAL A 307 17.29 12.89 -14.68
C VAL A 307 15.78 12.97 -14.47
N ALA A 308 15.15 14.03 -15.00
CA ALA A 308 13.70 14.25 -14.84
C ALA A 308 12.88 13.36 -15.78
N GLU A 309 13.30 13.23 -17.04
CA GLU A 309 12.62 12.41 -18.03
C GLU A 309 12.79 10.91 -17.74
N PRO A 310 11.72 10.11 -17.83
CA PRO A 310 11.86 8.66 -17.76
C PRO A 310 12.78 8.12 -18.85
N THR A 311 13.67 7.19 -18.48
CA THR A 311 14.53 6.47 -19.43
C THR A 311 13.75 5.49 -20.29
N SER A 312 12.63 4.97 -19.79
CA SER A 312 11.70 4.15 -20.57
C SER A 312 10.26 4.33 -20.09
N VAL A 313 9.31 4.15 -21.01
CA VAL A 313 7.89 3.94 -20.74
C VAL A 313 7.43 2.82 -21.68
N SER A 314 6.84 1.77 -21.14
CA SER A 314 6.29 0.65 -21.92
C SER A 314 4.92 0.23 -21.39
N ILE A 315 4.08 -0.30 -22.27
CA ILE A 315 2.73 -0.79 -21.99
C ILE A 315 2.63 -2.22 -22.50
N ASP A 316 1.95 -3.08 -21.73
CA ASP A 316 1.51 -4.41 -22.13
C ASP A 316 0.02 -4.57 -21.78
N THR A 317 -0.83 -4.77 -22.78
CA THR A 317 -2.27 -5.00 -22.57
C THR A 317 -2.65 -6.48 -22.54
N PHE A 318 -1.67 -7.39 -22.59
CA PHE A 318 -1.88 -8.83 -22.56
C PHE A 318 -2.83 -9.33 -23.66
N GLY A 319 -2.86 -8.64 -24.80
CA GLY A 319 -3.74 -8.93 -25.93
C GLY A 319 -5.21 -8.52 -25.73
N THR A 320 -5.50 -7.71 -24.70
CA THR A 320 -6.86 -7.18 -24.42
C THR A 320 -7.09 -5.77 -24.97
N GLY A 321 -6.06 -5.14 -25.54
CA GLY A 321 -6.14 -3.81 -26.13
C GLY A 321 -7.10 -3.73 -27.32
N LYS A 322 -7.91 -2.66 -27.38
CA LYS A 322 -8.74 -2.30 -28.54
C LYS A 322 -7.97 -1.50 -29.60
N ILE A 323 -6.81 -0.99 -29.21
CA ILE A 323 -5.84 -0.29 -30.06
C ILE A 323 -4.45 -0.84 -29.73
N ASP A 324 -3.48 -0.65 -30.62
CA ASP A 324 -2.11 -1.14 -30.43
C ASP A 324 -1.45 -0.53 -29.17
N ASP A 325 -0.69 -1.34 -28.44
CA ASP A 325 0.04 -0.89 -27.24
C ASP A 325 0.96 0.30 -27.52
N ALA A 326 1.56 0.35 -28.72
CA ALA A 326 2.37 1.50 -29.15
C ALA A 326 1.55 2.80 -29.22
N ARG A 327 0.30 2.74 -29.68
CA ARG A 327 -0.61 3.89 -29.69
C ARG A 327 -1.03 4.28 -28.27
N ILE A 328 -1.21 3.30 -27.37
CA ILE A 328 -1.46 3.58 -25.95
C ILE A 328 -0.26 4.31 -25.32
N VAL A 329 0.98 3.91 -25.62
CA VAL A 329 2.19 4.63 -25.14
C VAL A 329 2.21 6.09 -25.61
N GLU A 330 1.84 6.37 -26.86
CA GLU A 330 1.74 7.75 -27.37
C GLU A 330 0.71 8.57 -26.59
N LEU A 331 -0.49 8.02 -26.38
CA LEU A 331 -1.54 8.67 -25.59
C LEU A 331 -1.11 8.88 -24.14
N VAL A 332 -0.42 7.92 -23.54
CA VAL A 332 0.12 8.07 -22.18
C VAL A 332 1.08 9.25 -22.11
N ARG A 333 1.99 9.38 -23.09
CA ARG A 333 2.94 10.52 -23.14
C ARG A 333 2.28 11.86 -23.42
N GLU A 334 1.13 11.88 -24.09
CA GLU A 334 0.36 13.09 -24.35
C GLU A 334 -0.43 13.58 -23.12
N HIS A 335 -0.99 12.65 -22.35
CA HIS A 335 -1.95 12.96 -21.28
C HIS A 335 -1.38 12.94 -19.85
N PHE A 336 -0.21 12.30 -19.66
CA PHE A 336 0.45 12.14 -18.37
C PHE A 336 1.91 12.58 -18.45
N ASP A 337 2.25 13.59 -17.66
CA ASP A 337 3.63 14.02 -17.47
C ASP A 337 4.26 13.20 -16.35
N LEU A 338 5.14 12.28 -16.73
CA LEU A 338 5.77 11.33 -15.83
C LEU A 338 7.10 11.84 -15.24
N ARG A 339 7.40 13.14 -15.33
CA ARG A 339 8.56 13.71 -14.61
C ARG A 339 8.26 13.78 -13.10
N PRO A 340 9.24 13.59 -12.19
CA PRO A 340 8.98 13.54 -10.74
C PRO A 340 8.20 14.74 -10.18
N TYR A 341 8.56 15.96 -10.60
CA TYR A 341 7.85 17.18 -10.21
C TYR A 341 6.41 17.20 -10.73
N ALA A 342 6.21 16.79 -11.98
CA ALA A 342 4.90 16.77 -12.61
C ALA A 342 3.99 15.71 -11.99
N ILE A 343 4.52 14.54 -11.62
CA ILE A 343 3.80 13.51 -10.87
C ILE A 343 3.34 14.06 -9.52
N THR A 344 4.27 14.67 -8.78
CA THR A 344 3.98 15.25 -7.46
C THR A 344 2.86 16.29 -7.54
N THR A 345 2.83 17.09 -8.60
CA THR A 345 1.81 18.12 -8.84
C THR A 345 0.49 17.52 -9.34
N MET A 346 0.56 16.61 -10.32
CA MET A 346 -0.60 15.98 -10.95
C MET A 346 -1.42 15.17 -9.93
N LEU A 347 -0.73 14.51 -9.00
CA LEU A 347 -1.34 13.70 -7.96
C LEU A 347 -1.42 14.41 -6.60
N ASP A 348 -1.03 15.68 -6.51
CA ASP A 348 -1.10 16.46 -5.27
C ASP A 348 -0.50 15.73 -4.06
N LEU A 349 0.76 15.29 -4.18
CA LEU A 349 1.37 14.35 -3.23
C LEU A 349 1.95 15.03 -1.97
N LEU A 350 1.95 16.35 -1.86
CA LEU A 350 2.57 17.02 -0.71
C LEU A 350 1.61 17.15 0.49
N HIS A 351 0.99 16.04 0.89
CA HIS A 351 0.03 15.97 1.99
C HIS A 351 0.29 14.77 2.91
N PRO A 352 -0.06 14.87 4.21
CA PRO A 352 0.16 13.81 5.19
C PRO A 352 -0.88 12.67 5.07
N MET A 353 -0.81 11.91 3.97
CA MET A 353 -1.76 10.85 3.63
C MET A 353 -1.19 9.44 3.72
N TYR A 354 0.09 9.29 4.04
CA TYR A 354 0.86 8.10 3.76
C TYR A 354 0.65 6.99 4.78
N GLN A 355 0.38 7.31 6.05
CA GLN A 355 0.09 6.29 7.06
C GLN A 355 -1.17 5.50 6.70
N LEU A 356 -2.15 6.14 6.06
CA LEU A 356 -3.35 5.48 5.53
C LEU A 356 -2.99 4.40 4.50
N THR A 357 -1.87 4.54 3.79
CA THR A 357 -1.42 3.63 2.71
C THR A 357 -0.66 2.41 3.23
N ALA A 358 -0.07 2.51 4.43
CA ALA A 358 0.91 1.56 4.94
C ALA A 358 0.37 0.16 5.26
N ALA A 359 -0.96 -0.02 5.30
CA ALA A 359 -1.62 -1.31 5.42
C ALA A 359 -2.80 -1.40 4.43
N TYR A 360 -3.22 -2.64 4.14
CA TYR A 360 -4.37 -2.94 3.26
C TYR A 360 -4.20 -2.52 1.78
N GLY A 361 -2.95 -2.38 1.34
CA GLY A 361 -2.61 -2.06 -0.05
C GLY A 361 -2.62 -0.55 -0.33
N HIS A 362 -1.69 -0.12 -1.17
CA HIS A 362 -1.62 1.26 -1.65
C HIS A 362 -2.63 1.55 -2.78
N PHE A 363 -3.14 0.49 -3.43
CA PHE A 363 -3.96 0.56 -4.63
C PHE A 363 -5.33 -0.09 -4.44
N GLY A 364 -6.30 0.33 -5.24
CA GLY A 364 -7.67 -0.20 -5.22
C GLY A 364 -8.54 0.27 -4.06
N ARG A 365 -8.24 1.46 -3.52
CA ARG A 365 -8.99 2.11 -2.44
C ARG A 365 -9.52 3.44 -2.94
N GLU A 366 -10.81 3.69 -2.73
CA GLU A 366 -11.45 4.87 -3.31
C GLU A 366 -10.86 6.17 -2.74
N PRO A 367 -10.63 7.19 -3.60
CA PRO A 367 -10.23 8.51 -3.13
C PRO A 367 -11.31 9.12 -2.23
N PHE A 368 -10.89 9.75 -1.14
CA PHE A 368 -11.80 10.47 -0.25
C PHE A 368 -11.13 11.72 0.32
N GLU A 369 -11.95 12.69 0.76
CA GLU A 369 -11.45 13.87 1.46
C GLU A 369 -10.99 13.47 2.86
N HIS A 370 -9.71 13.66 3.15
CA HIS A 370 -9.11 13.40 4.45
C HIS A 370 -8.75 14.72 5.14
N ARG A 371 -8.97 14.77 6.46
CA ARG A 371 -8.61 15.89 7.32
C ARG A 371 -7.53 15.43 8.29
N TYR A 372 -6.35 16.03 8.19
CA TYR A 372 -5.23 15.79 9.08
C TYR A 372 -5.07 16.97 10.05
N GLU A 373 -4.93 16.68 11.34
CA GLU A 373 -4.81 17.68 12.41
C GLU A 373 -3.51 17.46 13.19
N TRP A 374 -2.78 18.53 13.48
CA TRP A 374 -1.58 18.47 14.33
C TRP A 374 -1.42 19.73 15.18
N VAL A 375 -0.59 19.63 16.20
CA VAL A 375 -0.16 20.79 17.00
C VAL A 375 1.23 21.23 16.53
N ASP A 376 1.38 22.52 16.23
CA ASP A 376 2.65 23.10 15.79
C ASP A 376 3.60 23.44 16.97
N ASP A 377 4.76 24.01 16.65
CA ASP A 377 5.80 24.38 17.61
C ASP A 377 5.38 25.51 18.58
N LYS A 378 4.30 26.23 18.27
CA LYS A 378 3.71 27.27 19.13
C LYS A 378 2.58 26.73 20.00
N GLY A 379 2.22 25.46 19.86
CA GLY A 379 1.08 24.86 20.54
C GLY A 379 -0.26 25.19 19.87
N GLU A 380 -0.27 25.66 18.63
CA GLU A 380 -1.48 25.97 17.88
C GLU A 380 -1.95 24.74 17.08
N THR A 381 -3.25 24.46 17.09
CA THR A 381 -3.85 23.40 16.28
C THR A 381 -3.91 23.83 14.82
N GLN A 382 -3.25 23.06 13.96
CA GLN A 382 -3.25 23.19 12.52
C GLN A 382 -4.10 22.07 11.89
N VAL A 383 -4.72 22.39 10.75
CA VAL A 383 -5.61 21.47 10.04
C VAL A 383 -5.33 21.58 8.55
N GLU A 384 -5.21 20.44 7.89
CA GLU A 384 -5.08 20.34 6.44
C GLU A 384 -6.12 19.36 5.89
N THR A 385 -6.78 19.76 4.80
CA THR A 385 -7.76 18.92 4.11
C THR A 385 -7.30 18.68 2.68
N PHE A 386 -7.31 17.44 2.23
CA PHE A 386 -6.83 17.02 0.90
C PHE A 386 -7.53 15.74 0.44
N THR A 387 -7.32 15.33 -0.82
CA THR A 387 -7.79 14.02 -1.31
C THR A 387 -6.76 12.93 -1.02
N ALA A 388 -7.12 11.92 -0.23
CA ALA A 388 -6.31 10.71 -0.07
C ALA A 388 -6.45 9.80 -1.30
N PHE A 389 -5.42 9.00 -1.61
CA PHE A 389 -5.35 8.10 -2.77
C PHE A 389 -5.64 8.77 -4.14
N PRO A 390 -5.07 9.95 -4.44
CA PRO A 390 -5.37 10.67 -5.69
C PRO A 390 -5.06 9.88 -6.97
N TRP A 391 -4.12 8.93 -6.91
CA TRP A 391 -3.78 8.01 -8.01
C TRP A 391 -4.87 6.98 -8.34
N GLU A 392 -5.93 6.88 -7.54
CA GLU A 392 -7.07 6.01 -7.82
C GLU A 392 -8.19 6.72 -8.60
N LYS A 393 -8.04 8.01 -8.92
CA LYS A 393 -8.97 8.74 -9.79
C LYS A 393 -8.93 8.22 -11.23
N ILE A 394 -10.07 8.33 -11.93
CA ILE A 394 -10.23 7.96 -13.35
C ILE A 394 -10.55 9.18 -14.23
N ASP A 395 -10.10 10.37 -13.82
CA ASP A 395 -10.42 11.66 -14.42
C ASP A 395 -9.75 11.92 -15.79
N LYS A 396 -8.85 11.01 -16.23
CA LYS A 396 -8.25 11.04 -17.58
C LYS A 396 -8.92 10.05 -18.53
N ALA A 397 -9.82 9.21 -18.06
CA ALA A 397 -10.40 8.13 -18.86
C ALA A 397 -11.16 8.64 -20.09
N ASP A 398 -12.03 9.66 -19.92
CA ASP A 398 -12.79 10.23 -21.04
C ASP A 398 -11.90 10.90 -22.09
N ALA A 399 -10.83 11.57 -21.65
CA ALA A 399 -9.85 12.19 -22.54
C ALA A 399 -9.10 11.14 -23.36
N LEU A 400 -8.63 10.07 -22.71
CA LEU A 400 -7.97 8.94 -23.38
C LEU A 400 -8.91 8.26 -24.39
N LYS A 401 -10.15 7.99 -23.99
CA LYS A 401 -11.16 7.37 -24.85
C LYS A 401 -11.43 8.22 -26.10
N SER A 402 -11.61 9.52 -25.90
CA SER A 402 -11.81 10.47 -27.01
C SER A 402 -10.61 10.53 -27.95
N ALA A 403 -9.38 10.57 -27.41
CA ALA A 403 -8.15 10.61 -28.20
C ALA A 403 -7.84 9.28 -28.92
N ALA A 404 -8.39 8.16 -28.41
CA ALA A 404 -8.36 6.85 -29.06
C ALA A 404 -9.45 6.66 -30.14
N GLY A 405 -10.46 7.54 -30.18
CA GLY A 405 -11.58 7.44 -31.11
C GLY A 405 -12.59 6.32 -30.77
N LEU A 406 -12.77 6.03 -29.48
CA LEU A 406 -13.63 4.94 -28.96
C LEU A 406 -14.91 5.42 -28.25
#